data_AF-A0A2V6MQ02-F1
#
_entry.id   AF-A0A2V6MQ02-F1
#
_cell.length_a   1.000
_cell.length_b   1.000
_cell.length_c   1.000
_cell.angle_alpha   90.00
_cell.angle_beta   90.00
_cell.angle_gamma   90.00
#
_symmetry.space_group_name_H-M   'P 1'
#
loop_
_entity.id
_entity.type
_entity.pdbx_description
1 polymer ?
#
loop_
_entity_poly.entity_id
_entity_poly.type
_entity_poly.pdbx_seq_one_letter_code
_entity_poly.pdbx_strand_id
1 'polypeptide(L)'
;MIDSTGKLGTVVSSARFKNQIKPMDKASEAILALKPVTFRYEEELDPDGMPQFGLIAEEVEKVNPDLVVRDEDGKVSTVRYEAVNAMLLNEFLKEHRKVEEQDRRLQKQEATIASQQKEFQSAVAQQRKEIQLLRASLAEQAAQIQKVGAQLEVSKAVPKSVSNNQ
;
A
#
# COMPACT_ATOMS: atom_id res chain seq x y z
N MET A 1 -23.15 27.21 -22.38
CA MET A 1 -22.76 26.18 -23.37
C MET A 1 -23.45 26.53 -24.67
N ILE A 2 -22.76 26.42 -25.80
CA ILE A 2 -23.36 26.54 -27.13
C ILE A 2 -23.58 25.12 -27.64
N ASP A 3 -24.80 24.77 -28.04
CA ASP A 3 -25.07 23.45 -28.62
C ASP A 3 -24.61 23.35 -30.08
N SER A 4 -24.65 22.16 -30.67
CA SER A 4 -24.24 21.92 -32.07
C SER A 4 -25.05 22.71 -33.10
N THR A 5 -26.17 23.32 -32.70
CA THR A 5 -27.00 24.19 -33.56
C THR A 5 -26.71 25.68 -33.35
N GLY A 6 -25.68 26.02 -32.58
CA GLY A 6 -25.26 27.40 -32.32
C GLY A 6 -26.11 28.12 -31.27
N LYS A 7 -26.97 27.42 -30.51
CA LYS A 7 -27.82 28.05 -29.49
C LYS A 7 -27.13 28.08 -28.13
N LEU A 8 -27.19 29.25 -27.50
CA LEU A 8 -26.69 29.45 -26.14
C LEU A 8 -27.69 28.91 -25.11
N GLY A 9 -27.21 28.04 -24.23
CA GLY A 9 -27.99 27.46 -23.14
C GLY A 9 -27.20 27.31 -21.83
N THR A 10 -27.94 26.96 -20.78
CA THR A 10 -27.40 26.63 -19.45
C THR A 10 -27.58 25.14 -19.15
N VAL A 11 -26.64 24.55 -18.41
CA VAL A 11 -26.71 23.15 -17.97
C VAL A 11 -27.54 23.07 -16.69
N VAL A 12 -28.66 22.33 -16.72
CA VAL A 12 -29.48 22.07 -15.52
C VAL A 12 -28.94 20.88 -14.75
N SER A 13 -28.75 21.00 -13.43
CA SER A 13 -28.12 19.94 -12.62
C SER A 13 -28.92 19.51 -11.38
N SER A 14 -30.06 20.15 -11.09
CA SER A 14 -30.91 19.77 -9.95
C SER A 14 -31.44 18.34 -10.12
N ALA A 15 -31.53 17.59 -9.02
CA ALA A 15 -31.98 16.19 -9.01
C ALA A 15 -33.36 15.99 -9.66
N ARG A 16 -34.26 16.97 -9.56
CA ARG A 16 -35.60 16.92 -10.20
C ARG A 16 -35.57 16.82 -11.72
N PHE A 17 -34.45 17.17 -12.36
CA PHE A 17 -34.24 17.10 -13.80
C PHE A 17 -33.45 15.84 -14.22
N LYS A 18 -33.18 14.92 -13.29
CA LYS A 18 -32.38 13.71 -13.51
C LYS A 18 -33.16 12.47 -13.09
N ASN A 19 -32.96 11.37 -13.81
CA ASN A 19 -33.48 10.05 -13.45
C ASN A 19 -32.31 9.06 -13.33
N GLN A 20 -32.58 7.89 -12.76
CA GLN A 20 -31.59 6.79 -12.65
C GLN A 20 -30.24 7.20 -12.03
N ILE A 21 -30.27 8.10 -11.03
CA ILE A 21 -29.07 8.60 -10.35
C ILE A 21 -28.42 7.45 -9.56
N LYS A 22 -27.19 7.09 -9.93
CA LYS A 22 -26.39 6.03 -9.30
C LYS A 22 -24.92 6.45 -9.21
N PRO A 23 -24.13 5.84 -8.31
CA PRO A 23 -22.67 5.97 -8.32
C PRO A 23 -22.06 5.62 -9.68
N MET A 24 -20.92 6.24 -10.02
CA MET A 24 -20.22 5.95 -11.28
C MET A 24 -19.47 4.61 -11.24
N ASP A 25 -19.07 4.15 -10.04
CA ASP A 25 -18.32 2.92 -9.82
C ASP A 25 -17.14 2.76 -10.78
N LYS A 26 -17.17 1.75 -11.65
CA LYS A 26 -16.12 1.46 -12.64
C LYS A 26 -16.25 2.25 -13.93
N ALA A 27 -17.37 2.94 -14.16
CA ALA A 27 -17.59 3.67 -15.40
C ALA A 27 -16.58 4.81 -15.60
N SER A 28 -16.12 5.42 -14.51
CA SER A 28 -15.09 6.46 -14.54
C SER A 28 -13.67 5.93 -14.71
N GLU A 29 -13.42 4.62 -14.56
CA GLU A 29 -12.07 4.04 -14.69
C GLU A 29 -11.54 4.13 -16.13
N ALA A 30 -12.42 4.27 -17.13
CA ALA A 30 -12.04 4.46 -18.52
C ALA A 30 -11.10 5.67 -18.71
N ILE A 31 -11.25 6.72 -17.89
CA ILE A 31 -10.41 7.92 -18.01
C ILE A 31 -8.94 7.66 -17.68
N LEU A 32 -8.64 6.59 -16.92
CA LEU A 32 -7.28 6.22 -16.52
C LEU A 32 -6.45 5.73 -17.71
N ALA A 33 -7.09 5.32 -18.81
CA ALA A 33 -6.43 4.91 -20.04
C ALA A 33 -6.26 6.06 -21.04
N LEU A 34 -6.80 7.25 -20.76
CA LEU A 34 -6.67 8.42 -21.61
C LEU A 34 -5.25 8.98 -21.53
N LYS A 35 -4.80 9.59 -22.64
CA LYS A 35 -3.45 10.13 -22.78
C LYS A 35 -3.54 11.64 -23.02
N PRO A 36 -3.29 12.47 -21.99
CA PRO A 36 -3.18 13.91 -22.17
C PRO A 36 -2.06 14.25 -23.16
N VAL A 37 -2.31 15.25 -24.01
CA VAL A 37 -1.35 15.74 -25.00
C VAL A 37 -1.19 17.25 -24.87
N THR A 38 -0.05 17.75 -25.35
CA THR A 38 0.16 19.17 -25.63
C THR A 38 0.06 19.38 -27.13
N PHE A 39 -0.69 20.38 -27.56
CA PHE A 39 -0.91 20.67 -28.98
C PHE A 39 -0.97 22.18 -29.23
N ARG A 40 -1.02 22.58 -30.49
CA ARG A 40 -1.40 23.93 -30.92
C ARG A 40 -2.52 23.77 -31.94
N TYR A 41 -3.45 24.70 -31.98
CA TYR A 41 -4.41 24.72 -33.07
C TYR A 41 -3.71 25.15 -34.38
N GLU A 42 -4.32 24.82 -35.50
CA GLU A 42 -3.91 25.36 -36.81
C GLU A 42 -4.03 26.89 -36.79
N GLU A 43 -3.21 27.56 -37.60
CA GLU A 43 -3.07 29.03 -37.60
C GLU A 43 -4.41 29.73 -37.90
N GLU A 44 -5.29 29.11 -38.70
CA GLU A 44 -6.62 29.66 -39.02
C GLU A 44 -7.57 29.70 -37.81
N LEU A 45 -7.34 28.85 -36.81
CA LEU A 45 -8.15 28.77 -35.58
C LEU A 45 -7.51 29.52 -34.40
N ASP A 46 -6.18 29.58 -34.36
CA ASP A 46 -5.42 30.31 -33.35
C ASP A 46 -4.17 30.96 -33.97
N PRO A 47 -4.28 32.21 -34.44
CA PRO A 47 -3.14 32.92 -35.05
C PRO A 47 -1.97 33.15 -34.08
N ASP A 48 -2.25 33.20 -32.78
CA ASP A 48 -1.22 33.33 -31.75
C ASP A 48 -0.50 31.99 -31.51
N GLY A 49 -1.07 30.90 -32.02
CA GLY A 49 -0.52 29.55 -32.02
C GLY A 49 -0.18 29.05 -30.63
N MET A 50 -0.94 29.40 -29.59
CA MET A 50 -0.54 29.16 -28.21
C MET A 50 -0.55 27.67 -27.84
N PRO A 51 0.44 27.16 -27.06
CA PRO A 51 0.41 25.77 -26.61
C PRO A 51 -0.81 25.51 -25.72
N GLN A 52 -1.58 24.49 -26.06
CA GLN A 52 -2.74 24.02 -25.33
C GLN A 52 -2.49 22.62 -24.76
N PHE A 53 -3.26 22.27 -23.74
CA PHE A 53 -3.28 20.93 -23.15
C PHE A 53 -4.67 20.33 -23.32
N GLY A 54 -4.75 19.05 -23.64
CA GLY A 54 -6.03 18.40 -23.81
C GLY A 54 -5.92 16.94 -24.20
N LEU A 55 -6.93 16.48 -24.92
CA LEU A 55 -7.10 15.12 -25.40
C LEU A 55 -7.44 15.14 -26.89
N ILE A 56 -7.00 14.12 -27.62
CA ILE A 56 -7.40 13.90 -29.01
C ILE A 56 -8.71 13.12 -29.02
N ALA A 57 -9.75 13.66 -29.65
CA ALA A 57 -11.10 13.13 -29.56
C ALA A 57 -11.21 11.70 -30.14
N GLU A 58 -10.49 11.40 -31.23
CA GLU A 58 -10.44 10.06 -31.84
C GLU A 58 -9.71 9.04 -30.94
N GLU A 59 -8.76 9.48 -30.12
CA GLU A 59 -8.13 8.61 -29.12
C GLU A 59 -9.05 8.34 -27.94
N VAL A 60 -9.80 9.37 -27.50
CA VAL A 60 -10.85 9.23 -26.48
C VAL A 60 -11.94 8.27 -26.96
N GLU A 61 -12.39 8.38 -28.21
CA GLU A 61 -13.42 7.51 -28.80
C GLU A 61 -13.05 6.03 -28.69
N LYS A 62 -11.78 5.69 -28.97
CA LYS A 62 -11.27 4.30 -28.88
C LYS A 62 -11.32 3.75 -27.45
N VAL A 63 -11.16 4.61 -26.44
CA VAL A 63 -11.19 4.23 -25.03
C VAL A 63 -12.63 4.19 -24.50
N ASN A 64 -13.40 5.25 -24.77
CA ASN A 64 -14.80 5.34 -24.39
C ASN A 64 -15.56 6.26 -25.38
N PRO A 65 -16.38 5.69 -26.28
CA PRO A 65 -17.13 6.47 -27.27
C PRO A 65 -18.21 7.37 -26.65
N ASP A 66 -18.63 7.12 -25.41
CA ASP A 66 -19.62 7.97 -24.72
C ASP A 66 -19.02 9.30 -24.24
N LEU A 67 -17.69 9.46 -24.32
CA LEU A 67 -16.96 10.66 -23.92
C LEU A 67 -16.66 11.62 -25.08
N VAL A 68 -17.18 11.37 -26.27
CA VAL A 68 -17.04 12.26 -27.42
C VAL A 68 -18.39 12.74 -27.93
N VAL A 69 -18.37 13.86 -28.65
CA VAL A 69 -19.50 14.39 -29.42
C VAL A 69 -19.15 14.26 -30.89
N ARG A 70 -20.13 13.83 -31.68
CA ARG A 70 -20.04 13.74 -33.12
C ARG A 70 -20.72 14.93 -33.78
N ASP A 71 -20.22 15.35 -34.93
CA ASP A 71 -20.86 16.34 -35.79
C ASP A 71 -22.07 15.77 -36.55
N GLU A 72 -22.68 16.59 -37.42
CA GLU A 72 -23.85 16.21 -38.22
C GLU A 72 -23.57 15.05 -39.20
N ASP A 73 -22.31 14.88 -39.63
CA ASP A 73 -21.86 13.79 -40.51
C ASP A 73 -21.52 12.52 -39.71
N GLY A 74 -21.63 12.56 -38.38
CA GLY A 74 -21.29 11.45 -37.48
C GLY A 74 -19.79 11.31 -37.21
N LYS A 75 -18.96 12.27 -37.62
CA LYS A 75 -17.53 12.27 -37.33
C LYS A 75 -17.29 12.78 -35.92
N VAL A 76 -16.30 12.22 -35.26
CA VAL A 76 -15.88 12.70 -33.93
C VAL A 76 -15.38 14.14 -34.07
N SER A 77 -15.89 15.03 -33.22
CA SER A 77 -15.62 16.47 -33.33
C SER A 77 -15.04 17.05 -32.04
N THR A 78 -15.52 16.62 -30.86
CA THR A 78 -15.01 17.15 -29.59
C THR A 78 -15.15 16.16 -28.44
N VAL A 79 -14.39 16.39 -27.37
CA VAL A 79 -14.46 15.62 -26.13
C VAL A 79 -15.48 16.24 -25.18
N ARG A 80 -16.24 15.40 -24.48
CA ARG A 80 -17.18 15.81 -23.41
C ARG A 80 -16.41 16.13 -22.13
N TYR A 81 -15.65 17.23 -22.12
CA TYR A 81 -14.78 17.60 -21.00
C TYR A 81 -15.52 17.74 -19.65
N GLU A 82 -16.80 18.15 -19.64
CA GLU A 82 -17.60 18.16 -18.40
C GLU A 82 -17.79 16.75 -17.80
N ALA A 83 -18.00 15.73 -18.65
CA ALA A 83 -18.11 14.35 -18.22
C ALA A 83 -16.76 13.81 -17.72
N VAL A 84 -15.68 14.11 -18.46
CA VAL A 84 -14.31 13.76 -18.04
C VAL A 84 -13.99 14.35 -16.68
N ASN A 85 -14.29 15.63 -16.44
CA ASN A 85 -14.05 16.30 -15.17
C ASN A 85 -14.84 15.67 -14.00
N ALA A 86 -16.11 15.30 -14.23
CA ALA A 86 -16.90 14.62 -13.22
C ALA A 86 -16.35 13.21 -12.90
N MET A 87 -15.88 12.48 -13.91
CA MET A 87 -15.23 11.18 -13.72
C MET A 87 -13.88 11.31 -13.00
N LEU A 88 -13.08 12.34 -13.32
CA LEU A 88 -11.82 12.65 -12.63
C LEU A 88 -12.06 12.89 -11.14
N LEU A 89 -13.12 13.62 -10.78
CA LEU A 89 -13.51 13.79 -9.38
C LEU A 89 -13.83 12.45 -8.71
N ASN A 90 -14.55 11.55 -9.38
CA ASN A 90 -14.86 10.24 -8.81
C ASN A 90 -13.59 9.39 -8.57
N GLU A 91 -12.68 9.34 -9.55
CA GLU A 91 -11.41 8.60 -9.40
C GLU A 91 -10.50 9.24 -8.34
N PHE A 92 -10.45 10.58 -8.27
CA PHE A 92 -9.72 11.28 -7.21
C PHE A 92 -10.26 10.91 -5.81
N LEU A 93 -11.58 10.90 -5.64
CA LEU A 93 -12.20 10.51 -4.37
C LEU A 93 -11.97 9.02 -4.04
N LYS A 94 -11.92 8.14 -5.06
CA LYS A 94 -11.57 6.72 -4.87
C LYS A 94 -10.13 6.58 -4.39
N GLU A 95 -9.17 7.23 -5.05
CA GLU A 95 -7.76 7.15 -4.67
C GLU A 95 -7.52 7.79 -3.30
N HIS A 96 -8.17 8.92 -2.99
CA HIS A 96 -8.08 9.54 -1.66
C HIS A 96 -8.50 8.58 -0.54
N ARG A 97 -9.64 7.88 -0.68
CA ARG A 97 -10.08 6.86 0.30
C ARG A 97 -9.08 5.72 0.43
N LYS A 98 -8.48 5.28 -0.68
CA LYS A 98 -7.48 4.22 -0.68
C LYS A 98 -6.20 4.66 0.05
N VAL A 99 -5.77 5.90 -0.12
CA VAL A 99 -4.66 6.50 0.62
C VAL A 99 -4.96 6.53 2.12
N GLU A 100 -6.15 7.01 2.53
CA GLU A 100 -6.54 7.00 3.95
C GLU A 100 -6.54 5.58 4.54
N GLU A 101 -6.99 4.58 3.77
CA GLU A 101 -6.96 3.19 4.21
C GLU A 101 -5.52 2.65 4.34
N GLN A 102 -4.65 2.99 3.38
CA GLN A 102 -3.23 2.63 3.43
C GLN A 102 -2.55 3.26 4.65
N ASP A 103 -2.81 4.53 4.95
CA ASP A 103 -2.26 5.22 6.12
C ASP A 103 -2.67 4.54 7.43
N ARG A 104 -3.95 4.15 7.55
CA ARG A 104 -4.43 3.38 8.72
C ARG A 104 -3.72 2.02 8.85
N ARG A 105 -3.49 1.33 7.72
CA ARG A 105 -2.78 0.05 7.72
C ARG A 105 -1.32 0.24 8.13
N LEU A 106 -0.65 1.30 7.66
CA LEU A 106 0.72 1.64 8.04
C LEU A 106 0.82 1.90 9.55
N GLN A 107 -0.05 2.73 10.12
CA GLN A 107 -0.07 2.98 11.57
C GLN A 107 -0.25 1.68 12.38
N LYS A 108 -1.12 0.78 11.94
CA LYS A 108 -1.30 -0.53 12.58
C LYS A 108 -0.05 -1.40 12.48
N GLN A 109 0.61 -1.40 11.33
CA GLN A 109 1.85 -2.14 11.11
C GLN A 109 2.97 -1.59 12.00
N GLU A 110 3.13 -0.27 12.09
CA GLU A 110 4.11 0.38 12.97
C GLU A 110 3.89 0.00 14.43
N ALA A 111 2.64 0.04 14.92
CA ALA A 111 2.32 -0.38 16.28
C ALA A 111 2.63 -1.87 16.52
N THR A 112 2.35 -2.73 15.54
CA THR A 112 2.65 -4.17 15.62
C THR A 112 4.15 -4.42 15.67
N ILE A 113 4.92 -3.74 14.82
CA ILE A 113 6.38 -3.84 14.77
C ILE A 113 6.97 -3.37 16.11
N ALA A 114 6.48 -2.27 16.68
CA ALA A 114 6.92 -1.78 17.98
C ALA A 114 6.66 -2.79 19.12
N SER A 115 5.49 -3.44 19.13
CA SER A 115 5.18 -4.50 20.09
C SER A 115 6.12 -5.70 19.93
N GLN A 116 6.30 -6.18 18.70
CA GLN A 116 7.18 -7.30 18.39
C GLN A 116 8.64 -7.01 18.77
N GLN A 117 9.13 -5.80 18.52
CA GLN A 117 10.47 -5.38 18.94
C GLN A 117 10.62 -5.44 20.47
N LYS A 118 9.62 -4.99 21.22
CA LYS A 118 9.64 -5.05 22.70
C LYS A 118 9.60 -6.49 23.22
N GLU A 119 8.72 -7.32 22.66
CA GLU A 119 8.62 -8.74 23.00
C GLU A 119 9.94 -9.48 22.70
N PHE A 120 10.52 -9.23 21.52
CA PHE A 120 11.80 -9.81 21.13
C PHE A 120 12.94 -9.39 22.08
N GLN A 121 13.02 -8.10 22.43
CA GLN A 121 14.01 -7.62 23.41
C GLN A 121 13.84 -8.28 24.78
N SER A 122 12.60 -8.47 25.23
CA SER A 122 12.31 -9.17 26.49
C SER A 122 12.73 -10.65 26.43
N ALA A 123 12.41 -11.35 25.34
CA ALA A 123 12.81 -12.74 25.13
C ALA A 123 14.34 -12.89 25.10
N VAL A 124 15.05 -12.00 24.41
CA VAL A 124 16.52 -11.98 24.39
C VAL A 124 17.09 -11.73 25.78
N ALA A 125 16.52 -10.81 26.57
CA ALA A 125 16.96 -10.55 27.93
C ALA A 125 16.75 -11.77 28.84
N GLN A 126 15.62 -12.47 28.69
CA GLN A 126 15.31 -13.69 29.43
C GLN A 126 16.27 -14.84 29.06
N GLN A 127 16.49 -15.08 27.77
CA GLN A 127 17.45 -16.08 27.31
C GLN A 127 18.87 -15.81 27.82
N ARG A 128 19.30 -14.54 27.86
CA ARG A 128 20.61 -14.17 28.44
C ARG A 128 20.71 -14.54 29.92
N LYS A 129 19.65 -14.34 30.71
CA LYS A 129 19.62 -14.74 32.13
C LYS A 129 19.68 -16.25 32.28
N GLU A 130 18.90 -16.99 31.49
CA GLU A 130 18.92 -18.46 31.51
C GLU A 130 20.29 -19.03 31.15
N ILE A 131 20.95 -18.48 30.12
CA ILE A 131 22.32 -18.86 29.75
C ILE A 131 23.30 -18.59 30.90
N GLN A 132 23.17 -17.47 31.62
CA GLN A 132 24.02 -17.18 32.77
C GLN A 132 23.80 -18.18 33.91
N LEU A 133 22.55 -18.53 34.22
CA LEU A 133 22.22 -19.52 35.24
C LEU A 133 22.75 -20.91 34.88
N LEU A 134 22.58 -21.33 33.63
CA LEU A 134 23.12 -22.59 33.12
C LEU A 134 24.65 -22.63 33.22
N ARG A 135 25.33 -21.52 32.86
CA ARG A 135 26.79 -21.42 33.00
C ARG A 135 27.24 -21.55 34.46
N ALA A 136 26.52 -20.92 35.40
CA ALA A 136 26.84 -21.03 36.82
C ALA A 136 26.68 -22.47 37.33
N SER A 137 25.56 -23.13 36.98
CA SER A 137 25.32 -24.54 37.34
C SER A 137 26.36 -25.49 36.76
N LEU A 138 26.78 -25.27 35.50
CA LEU A 138 27.86 -26.07 34.89
C LEU A 138 29.21 -25.88 35.61
N ALA A 139 29.53 -24.66 36.03
CA ALA A 139 30.75 -24.39 36.79
C ALA A 139 30.73 -25.08 38.18
N GLU A 140 29.58 -25.08 38.86
CA GLU A 140 29.39 -25.78 40.14
C GLU A 140 29.51 -27.30 39.97
N GLN A 141 28.87 -27.87 38.95
CA GLN A 141 28.99 -29.29 38.63
C GLN A 141 30.45 -29.69 38.34
N ALA A 142 31.18 -28.88 37.58
CA ALA A 142 32.60 -29.13 37.30
C ALA A 142 33.44 -29.17 38.60
N ALA A 143 33.21 -28.26 39.54
CA ALA A 143 33.88 -28.25 40.84
C ALA A 143 33.54 -29.49 41.69
N GLN A 144 32.27 -29.93 41.65
CA GLN A 144 31.85 -31.12 42.39
C GLN A 144 32.43 -32.42 41.81
N ILE A 145 32.54 -32.53 40.49
CA ILE A 145 33.23 -33.64 39.82
C ILE A 145 34.70 -33.71 40.24
N GLN A 146 35.41 -32.56 40.28
CA GLN A 146 36.80 -32.52 40.75
C GLN A 146 36.93 -32.98 42.20
N LYS A 147 36.01 -32.55 43.08
CA LYS A 147 36.00 -32.96 44.49
C LYS A 147 35.78 -34.47 44.66
N VAL A 148 34.81 -35.04 43.94
CA VAL A 148 34.55 -36.49 43.98
C VAL A 148 35.74 -37.28 43.42
N GLY A 149 36.35 -36.79 42.32
CA GLY A 149 37.57 -37.38 41.77
C GLY A 149 38.71 -37.43 42.80
N ALA A 150 38.96 -36.33 43.52
CA ALA A 150 39.97 -36.29 44.58
C ALA A 150 39.66 -37.27 45.73
N GLN A 151 38.39 -37.39 46.14
CA GLN A 151 37.99 -38.34 47.19
C GLN A 151 38.19 -39.81 46.76
N LEU A 152 37.90 -40.12 45.49
CA LEU A 152 38.10 -41.47 44.95
C LEU A 152 39.58 -41.86 44.88
N GLU A 153 40.46 -40.93 44.48
CA GLU A 153 41.92 -41.16 44.47
C GLU A 153 42.46 -41.41 45.89
N VAL A 154 42.03 -40.62 46.89
CA VAL A 154 42.39 -40.84 48.30
C VAL A 154 41.90 -42.20 48.80
N SER A 155 40.69 -42.61 48.41
CA SER A 155 40.10 -43.90 48.81
C SER A 155 40.83 -45.11 48.21
N LYS A 156 41.43 -44.93 47.03
CA LYS A 156 42.23 -45.97 46.34
C LYS A 156 43.63 -46.13 46.95
N ALA A 157 44.17 -45.04 47.52
CA ALA A 157 45.50 -45.00 48.13
C ALA A 157 45.55 -45.61 49.56
N VAL A 158 44.41 -45.78 50.23
CA VAL A 158 44.33 -46.47 51.53
C VAL A 158 44.15 -47.97 51.30
N PRO A 159 45.09 -48.86 51.68
CA PRO A 159 44.89 -50.30 51.56
C PRO A 159 43.75 -50.71 52.48
N LYS A 160 42.77 -51.47 51.97
CA LYS A 160 41.79 -52.16 52.81
C LYS A 160 42.55 -53.18 53.67
N SER A 161 42.89 -52.82 54.91
CA SER A 161 43.27 -53.79 55.93
C SER A 161 42.02 -54.60 56.24
N VAL A 162 41.86 -55.73 55.56
CA VAL A 162 40.91 -56.76 55.98
C VAL A 162 41.51 -57.41 57.22
N SER A 163 41.12 -56.90 58.39
CA SER A 163 41.26 -57.62 59.65
C SER A 163 40.27 -58.78 59.61
N ASN A 164 40.74 -59.99 59.32
CA ASN A 164 40.01 -61.19 59.66
C ASN A 164 40.73 -61.85 60.83
N ASN A 165 40.13 -61.68 62.02
CA ASN A 165 40.47 -62.41 63.24
C ASN A 165 39.97 -63.85 63.09
N GLN A 166 40.89 -64.82 63.17
CA GLN A 166 40.88 -66.04 64.00
C GLN A 166 41.79 -67.10 63.40
#